data_AF-A0A496PZ26-F1
#
_entry.id   AF-A0A496PZ26-F1
#
_cell.length_a   1.000
_cell.length_b   1.000
_cell.length_c   1.000
_cell.angle_alpha   90.00
_cell.angle_beta   90.00
_cell.angle_gamma   90.00
#
_symmetry.space_group_name_H-M   'P 1'
#
loop_
_entity.id
_entity.type
_entity.pdbx_description
1 polymer ?
#
loop_
_entity_poly.entity_id
_entity_poly.type
_entity_poly.pdbx_seq_one_letter_code
_entity_poly.pdbx_strand_id
1 'polypeptide(L)'
;MKNKFLPVLLMFATGSLAGVEIGKPFLQASVALDRALYPALLATDGGSLGEAGAAVARLKESWQSYASGQTEILSQAAGWSMTRAGVTRRIEMAEKFVVTDDVRMAHVLLMQVREDLVRVRVALDAETFLDRLVLFKVTMESTLGEGSLAEVDQKVLAKGISALLARWFEVEETEIDNDVYDFLWSDASALSELLEAEGDAIRKLRNAAMTGSSDDLDHLADVVRKGFSEITLFLSSS
;
A
#
# COMPACT_ATOMS: atom_id res chain seq x y z
N MET A 1 38.94 28.97 50.24
CA MET A 1 38.79 29.52 48.87
C MET A 1 37.44 29.09 48.33
N LYS A 2 36.55 30.05 48.04
CA LYS A 2 35.18 29.81 47.59
C LYS A 2 35.14 29.75 46.07
N ASN A 3 34.99 28.56 45.48
CA ASN A 3 34.73 28.43 44.05
C ASN A 3 33.22 28.57 43.80
N LYS A 4 32.85 29.67 43.15
CA LYS A 4 31.51 29.94 42.61
C LYS A 4 31.34 29.09 41.35
N PHE A 5 30.44 28.10 41.39
CA PHE A 5 29.94 27.48 40.17
C PHE A 5 28.81 28.34 39.62
N LEU A 6 29.03 28.91 38.43
CA LEU A 6 27.99 29.50 37.58
C LEU A 6 27.35 28.33 36.80
N PRO A 7 26.01 28.16 36.81
CA PRO A 7 25.38 27.29 35.84
C PRO A 7 25.31 28.02 34.50
N VAL A 8 26.00 27.49 33.50
CA VAL A 8 25.80 27.86 32.09
C VAL A 8 24.44 27.29 31.68
N LEU A 9 23.45 28.16 31.53
CA LEU A 9 22.15 27.83 30.96
C LEU A 9 22.37 27.61 29.44
N LEU A 10 22.50 26.35 29.01
CA LEU A 10 22.44 26.02 27.59
C LEU A 10 20.97 26.14 27.15
N MET A 11 20.60 27.30 26.59
CA MET A 11 19.38 27.42 25.80
C MET A 11 19.60 26.60 24.51
N PHE A 12 19.03 25.40 24.45
CA PHE A 12 18.74 24.78 23.18
C PHE A 12 17.60 25.57 22.55
N ALA A 13 17.94 26.49 21.65
CA ALA A 13 16.98 26.98 20.68
C ALA A 13 16.61 25.81 19.77
N THR A 14 15.53 25.11 20.11
CA THR A 14 14.82 24.25 19.17
C THR A 14 14.19 25.16 18.13
N GLY A 15 14.96 25.49 17.10
CA GLY A 15 14.41 26.02 15.86
C GLY A 15 13.47 24.96 15.31
N SER A 16 12.17 25.11 15.58
CA SER A 16 11.13 24.41 14.85
C SER A 16 11.23 24.94 13.42
N LEU A 17 11.93 24.19 12.56
CA LEU A 17 11.57 24.20 11.15
C LEU A 17 10.09 23.85 11.15
N ALA A 18 9.24 24.80 10.77
CA ALA A 18 7.83 24.55 10.54
C ALA A 18 7.77 23.49 9.43
N GLY A 19 7.76 22.22 9.82
CA GLY A 19 7.48 21.11 8.91
C GLY A 19 6.11 21.38 8.31
N VAL A 20 5.98 21.26 7.00
CA VAL A 20 4.66 21.29 6.38
C VAL A 20 3.92 20.09 6.96
N GLU A 21 2.95 20.36 7.81
CA GLU A 21 2.11 19.33 8.42
C GLU A 21 1.42 18.58 7.28
N ILE A 22 1.52 17.25 7.30
CA ILE A 22 0.83 16.42 6.33
C ILE A 22 -0.64 16.46 6.67
N GLY A 23 -1.35 17.38 6.01
CA GLY A 23 -2.77 17.58 6.22
C GLY A 23 -3.62 16.63 5.39
N LYS A 24 -4.91 16.55 5.76
CA LYS A 24 -5.97 15.89 4.99
C LYS A 24 -5.91 16.17 3.46
N PRO A 25 -5.59 17.39 2.96
CA PRO A 25 -5.50 17.64 1.53
C PRO A 25 -4.48 16.77 0.79
N PHE A 26 -3.34 16.44 1.42
CA PHE A 26 -2.34 15.56 0.83
C PHE A 26 -2.85 14.11 0.75
N LEU A 27 -3.52 13.64 1.81
CA LEU A 27 -4.12 12.31 1.85
C LEU A 27 -5.24 12.19 0.80
N GLN A 28 -6.12 13.18 0.69
CA GLN A 28 -7.14 13.26 -0.36
C GLN A 28 -6.54 13.21 -1.76
N ALA A 29 -5.47 13.96 -2.02
CA ALA A 29 -4.78 13.92 -3.30
C ALA A 29 -4.14 12.54 -3.57
N SER A 30 -3.62 11.89 -2.54
CA SER A 30 -3.01 10.56 -2.63
C SER A 30 -4.06 9.50 -2.96
N VAL A 31 -5.20 9.54 -2.27
CA VAL A 31 -6.35 8.68 -2.56
C VAL A 31 -6.92 8.93 -3.95
N ALA A 32 -7.01 10.19 -4.39
CA ALA A 32 -7.44 10.51 -5.75
C ALA A 32 -6.51 9.93 -6.82
N LEU A 33 -5.19 9.90 -6.57
CA LEU A 33 -4.24 9.21 -7.44
C LEU A 33 -4.46 7.70 -7.41
N ASP A 34 -4.66 7.11 -6.23
CA ASP A 34 -4.92 5.67 -6.09
C ASP A 34 -6.20 5.26 -6.84
N ARG A 35 -7.24 6.10 -6.86
CA ARG A 35 -8.47 5.91 -7.65
C ARG A 35 -8.24 5.89 -9.17
N ALA A 36 -7.12 6.43 -9.66
CA ALA A 36 -6.72 6.27 -11.05
C ALA A 36 -5.81 5.04 -11.24
N LEU A 37 -4.99 4.71 -10.24
CA LEU A 37 -4.02 3.61 -10.29
C LEU A 37 -4.66 2.23 -10.21
N TYR A 38 -5.59 2.00 -9.28
CA TYR A 38 -6.21 0.69 -9.10
C TYR A 38 -7.06 0.25 -10.30
N PRO A 39 -7.89 1.10 -10.92
CA PRO A 39 -8.55 0.74 -12.17
C PRO A 39 -7.57 0.44 -13.31
N ALA A 40 -6.41 1.13 -13.38
CA ALA A 40 -5.38 0.82 -14.37
C ALA A 40 -4.71 -0.54 -14.10
N LEU A 41 -4.46 -0.88 -12.82
CA LEU A 41 -3.97 -2.19 -12.42
C LEU A 41 -4.96 -3.30 -12.79
N LEU A 42 -6.25 -3.13 -12.47
CA LEU A 42 -7.30 -4.10 -12.79
C LEU A 42 -7.46 -4.28 -14.30
N ALA A 43 -7.53 -3.17 -15.05
CA ALA A 43 -7.69 -3.24 -16.50
C ALA A 43 -6.49 -3.88 -17.21
N THR A 44 -5.29 -3.78 -16.62
CA THR A 44 -4.08 -4.44 -17.14
C THR A 44 -3.92 -5.90 -16.67
N ASP A 45 -4.78 -6.37 -15.76
CA ASP A 45 -4.80 -7.76 -15.25
C ASP A 45 -5.95 -8.59 -15.86
N GLY A 46 -6.13 -8.48 -17.18
CA GLY A 46 -7.13 -9.27 -17.92
C GLY A 46 -8.33 -8.48 -18.46
N GLY A 47 -8.33 -7.14 -18.35
CA GLY A 47 -9.28 -6.28 -19.06
C GLY A 47 -9.03 -6.21 -20.57
N SER A 48 -9.94 -5.58 -21.32
CA SER A 48 -9.73 -5.37 -22.75
C SER A 48 -8.66 -4.31 -23.01
N LEU A 49 -7.98 -4.38 -24.18
CA LEU A 49 -6.96 -3.40 -24.57
C LEU A 49 -7.46 -1.95 -24.53
N GLY A 50 -8.71 -1.72 -24.94
CA GLY A 50 -9.33 -0.39 -24.92
C GLY A 50 -9.52 0.13 -23.50
N GLU A 51 -9.97 -0.72 -22.58
CA GLU A 51 -10.13 -0.37 -21.17
C GLU A 51 -8.79 -0.11 -20.50
N ALA A 52 -7.79 -0.97 -20.74
CA ALA A 52 -6.43 -0.79 -20.25
C ALA A 52 -5.84 0.55 -20.74
N GLY A 53 -6.01 0.87 -22.03
CA GLY A 53 -5.50 2.11 -22.61
C GLY A 53 -6.13 3.34 -21.99
N ALA A 54 -7.46 3.35 -21.85
CA ALA A 54 -8.19 4.44 -21.22
C ALA A 54 -7.86 4.61 -19.72
N ALA A 55 -7.67 3.50 -18.99
CA ALA A 55 -7.31 3.55 -17.58
C ALA A 55 -5.89 4.07 -17.37
N VAL A 56 -4.91 3.62 -18.16
CA VAL A 56 -3.52 4.10 -18.09
C VAL A 56 -3.40 5.58 -18.48
N ALA A 57 -4.15 6.04 -19.49
CA ALA A 57 -4.18 7.46 -19.86
C ALA A 57 -4.70 8.33 -18.71
N ARG A 58 -5.79 7.92 -18.05
CA ARG A 58 -6.32 8.62 -16.86
C ARG A 58 -5.32 8.64 -15.71
N LEU A 59 -4.64 7.52 -15.44
CA LEU A 59 -3.57 7.47 -14.44
C LEU A 59 -2.45 8.46 -14.74
N LYS A 60 -2.04 8.58 -16.01
CA LYS A 60 -0.99 9.52 -16.42
C LYS A 60 -1.37 10.97 -16.14
N GLU A 61 -2.61 11.36 -16.45
CA GLU A 61 -3.11 12.71 -16.16
C GLU A 61 -3.19 12.97 -14.64
N SER A 62 -3.75 12.02 -13.87
CA SER A 62 -3.82 12.11 -12.41
C SER A 62 -2.45 12.20 -11.76
N TRP A 63 -1.47 11.42 -12.26
CA TRP A 63 -0.09 11.48 -11.79
C TRP A 63 0.54 12.86 -12.01
N GLN A 64 0.36 13.44 -13.20
CA GLN A 64 0.91 14.78 -13.49
C GLN A 64 0.34 15.82 -12.54
N SER A 65 -0.99 15.82 -12.35
CA SER A 65 -1.66 16.72 -11.42
C SER A 65 -1.19 16.54 -9.98
N TYR A 66 -1.11 15.28 -9.50
CA TYR A 66 -0.64 14.94 -8.16
C TYR A 66 0.80 15.40 -7.93
N ALA A 67 1.73 15.01 -8.82
CA ALA A 67 3.13 15.31 -8.69
C ALA A 67 3.42 16.82 -8.76
N SER A 68 2.64 17.60 -9.52
CA SER A 68 2.75 19.06 -9.50
C SER A 68 2.13 19.68 -8.25
N GLY A 69 0.91 19.27 -7.89
CA GLY A 69 0.13 19.88 -6.82
C GLY A 69 0.68 19.61 -5.42
N GLN A 70 1.40 18.51 -5.23
CA GLN A 70 1.94 18.09 -3.94
C GLN A 70 3.47 18.28 -3.86
N THR A 71 4.08 19.07 -4.76
CA THR A 71 5.54 19.21 -4.88
C THR A 71 6.21 19.59 -3.55
N GLU A 72 5.63 20.52 -2.79
CA GLU A 72 6.20 21.01 -1.53
C GLU A 72 6.30 19.89 -0.49
N ILE A 73 5.21 19.14 -0.28
CA ILE A 73 5.18 18.01 0.66
C ILE A 73 6.09 16.89 0.17
N LEU A 74 5.94 16.47 -1.09
CA LEU A 74 6.68 15.34 -1.64
C LEU A 74 8.19 15.58 -1.67
N SER A 75 8.64 16.84 -1.80
CA SER A 75 10.07 17.18 -1.77
C SER A 75 10.76 16.86 -0.44
N GLN A 76 10.00 16.68 0.64
CA GLN A 76 10.53 16.27 1.94
C GLN A 76 10.86 14.77 1.99
N ALA A 77 10.25 13.95 1.11
CA ALA A 77 10.54 12.52 1.05
C ALA A 77 11.94 12.29 0.47
N ALA A 78 12.77 11.55 1.22
CA ALA A 78 14.12 11.22 0.76
C ALA A 78 14.09 10.49 -0.59
N GLY A 79 14.84 10.99 -1.57
CA GLY A 79 14.90 10.41 -2.91
C GLY A 79 13.72 10.75 -3.83
N TRP A 80 12.79 11.62 -3.42
CA TRP A 80 11.60 11.98 -4.20
C TRP A 80 11.87 12.30 -5.67
N SER A 81 12.91 13.09 -5.97
CA SER A 81 13.25 13.46 -7.36
C SER A 81 13.48 12.23 -8.25
N MET A 82 14.19 11.22 -7.72
CA MET A 82 14.44 9.96 -8.43
C MET A 82 13.16 9.12 -8.55
N THR A 83 12.38 9.02 -7.47
CA THR A 83 11.10 8.31 -7.49
C THR A 83 10.13 8.93 -8.48
N ARG A 84 10.00 10.26 -8.51
CA ARG A 84 9.15 11.00 -9.45
C ARG A 84 9.53 10.70 -10.90
N ALA A 85 10.83 10.73 -11.23
CA ALA A 85 11.31 10.39 -12.56
C ALA A 85 11.02 8.92 -12.92
N GLY A 86 11.23 8.00 -11.96
CA GLY A 86 10.94 6.58 -12.11
C GLY A 86 9.46 6.29 -12.35
N VAL A 87 8.57 6.84 -11.53
CA VAL A 87 7.11 6.70 -11.66
C VAL A 87 6.64 7.25 -13.01
N THR A 88 7.08 8.46 -13.38
CA THR A 88 6.75 9.07 -14.67
C THR A 88 7.13 8.15 -15.83
N ARG A 89 8.37 7.66 -15.84
CA ARG A 89 8.86 6.75 -16.88
C ARG A 89 8.07 5.44 -16.94
N ARG A 90 7.71 4.85 -15.80
CA ARG A 90 6.97 3.59 -15.77
C ARG A 90 5.55 3.75 -16.28
N ILE A 91 4.87 4.86 -15.95
CA ILE A 91 3.54 5.15 -16.49
C ILE A 91 3.59 5.34 -18.01
N GLU A 92 4.57 6.09 -18.51
CA GLU A 92 4.78 6.28 -19.96
C GLU A 92 5.12 4.96 -20.69
N MET A 93 5.88 4.08 -20.05
CA MET A 93 6.19 2.76 -20.59
C MET A 93 4.98 1.82 -20.55
N ALA A 94 4.18 1.86 -19.48
CA ALA A 94 2.94 1.09 -19.38
C ALA A 94 1.97 1.47 -20.50
N GLU A 95 1.82 2.77 -20.80
CA GLU A 95 1.01 3.26 -21.92
C GLU A 95 1.50 2.69 -23.25
N LYS A 96 2.82 2.71 -23.50
CA LYS A 96 3.40 2.11 -24.71
C LYS A 96 3.15 0.61 -24.81
N PHE A 97 3.29 -0.12 -23.70
CA PHE A 97 3.07 -1.56 -23.68
C PHE A 97 1.62 -1.95 -23.94
N VAL A 98 0.65 -1.17 -23.44
CA VAL A 98 -0.76 -1.37 -23.80
C VAL A 98 -0.98 -1.16 -25.31
N VAL A 99 -0.36 -0.14 -25.91
CA VAL A 99 -0.47 0.12 -27.36
C VAL A 99 0.15 -1.02 -28.20
N THR A 100 1.19 -1.69 -27.69
CA THR A 100 1.85 -2.81 -28.37
C THR A 100 1.31 -4.19 -27.97
N ASP A 101 0.14 -4.25 -27.32
CA ASP A 101 -0.52 -5.50 -26.88
C ASP A 101 0.31 -6.35 -25.90
N ASP A 102 1.18 -5.71 -25.11
CA ASP A 102 1.91 -6.34 -24.01
C ASP A 102 1.37 -5.85 -22.66
N VAL A 103 0.08 -6.13 -22.45
CA VAL A 103 -0.67 -5.65 -21.28
C VAL A 103 -0.09 -6.20 -19.96
N ARG A 104 0.52 -7.39 -20.01
CA ARG A 104 1.20 -7.99 -18.85
C ARG A 104 2.40 -7.14 -18.41
N MET A 105 3.23 -6.66 -19.34
CA MET A 105 4.33 -5.77 -19.00
C MET A 105 3.84 -4.42 -18.49
N ALA A 106 2.72 -3.91 -19.02
CA ALA A 106 2.08 -2.72 -18.46
C ALA A 106 1.67 -2.95 -16.99
N HIS A 107 1.00 -4.07 -16.69
CA HIS A 107 0.60 -4.42 -15.31
C HIS A 107 1.79 -4.45 -14.35
N VAL A 108 2.88 -5.13 -14.73
CA VAL A 108 4.11 -5.21 -13.91
C VAL A 108 4.68 -3.82 -13.60
N LEU A 109 4.71 -2.92 -14.59
CA LEU A 109 5.18 -1.55 -14.38
C LEU A 109 4.27 -0.77 -13.43
N LEU A 110 2.95 -0.95 -13.52
CA LEU A 110 2.00 -0.29 -12.63
C LEU A 110 2.08 -0.82 -11.20
N MET A 111 2.37 -2.12 -10.99
CA MET A 111 2.65 -2.64 -9.66
C MET A 111 3.87 -1.97 -9.03
N GLN A 112 4.93 -1.75 -9.81
CA GLN A 112 6.12 -1.02 -9.35
C GLN A 112 5.81 0.46 -9.04
N VAL A 113 4.93 1.09 -9.81
CA VAL A 113 4.45 2.46 -9.50
C VAL A 113 3.75 2.48 -8.15
N ARG A 114 2.85 1.53 -7.88
CA ARG A 114 2.18 1.41 -6.58
C ARG A 114 3.19 1.29 -5.43
N GLU A 115 4.18 0.40 -5.56
CA GLU A 115 5.23 0.22 -4.55
C GLU A 115 6.08 1.48 -4.34
N ASP A 116 6.42 2.20 -5.41
CA ASP A 116 7.16 3.46 -5.34
C ASP A 116 6.37 4.53 -4.56
N LEU A 117 5.06 4.63 -4.79
CA LEU A 117 4.18 5.59 -4.12
C LEU A 117 4.01 5.25 -2.63
N VAL A 118 3.80 3.97 -2.30
CA VAL A 118 3.77 3.48 -0.91
C VAL A 118 5.05 3.88 -0.19
N ARG A 119 6.22 3.64 -0.78
CA ARG A 119 7.51 3.99 -0.17
C ARG A 119 7.65 5.49 0.10
N VAL A 120 7.17 6.34 -0.81
CA VAL A 120 7.19 7.79 -0.62
C VAL A 120 6.29 8.19 0.54
N ARG A 121 5.07 7.64 0.63
CA ARG A 121 4.14 7.93 1.71
C ARG A 121 4.63 7.43 3.07
N VAL A 122 5.26 6.24 3.12
CA VAL A 122 5.94 5.73 4.32
C VAL A 122 7.09 6.65 4.75
N ALA A 123 7.90 7.15 3.81
CA ALA A 123 9.00 8.07 4.12
C ALA A 123 8.52 9.43 4.66
N LEU A 124 7.24 9.73 4.48
CA LEU A 124 6.57 10.93 4.96
C LEU A 124 5.74 10.68 6.22
N ASP A 125 5.61 9.44 6.71
CA ASP A 125 4.66 9.07 7.78
C ASP A 125 3.21 9.43 7.41
N ALA A 126 2.84 9.11 6.16
CA ALA A 126 1.60 9.52 5.51
C ALA A 126 0.90 8.36 4.78
N GLU A 127 1.08 7.14 5.27
CA GLU A 127 0.43 5.96 4.69
C GLU A 127 -1.10 6.08 4.76
N THR A 128 -1.73 5.79 3.63
CA THR A 128 -3.17 5.60 3.53
C THR A 128 -3.56 4.18 3.95
N PHE A 129 -4.84 3.94 4.21
CA PHE A 129 -5.42 2.61 4.38
C PHE A 129 -5.07 1.68 3.20
N LEU A 130 -5.09 2.21 1.96
CA LEU A 130 -4.68 1.47 0.78
C LEU A 130 -3.19 1.10 0.80
N ASP A 131 -2.32 1.95 1.33
CA ASP A 131 -0.90 1.63 1.48
C ASP A 131 -0.69 0.49 2.48
N ARG A 132 -1.43 0.50 3.61
CA ARG A 132 -1.39 -0.57 4.61
C ARG A 132 -1.82 -1.91 4.00
N LEU A 133 -2.89 -1.91 3.20
CA LEU A 133 -3.31 -3.09 2.44
C LEU A 133 -2.24 -3.57 1.45
N VAL A 134 -1.54 -2.68 0.76
CA VAL A 134 -0.44 -3.06 -0.15
C VAL A 134 0.73 -3.66 0.62
N LEU A 135 1.13 -3.07 1.76
CA LEU A 135 2.19 -3.59 2.61
C LEU A 135 1.83 -4.96 3.18
N PHE A 136 0.56 -5.16 3.55
CA PHE A 136 0.02 -6.46 3.90
C PHE A 136 0.15 -7.45 2.74
N LYS A 137 -0.32 -7.11 1.54
CA LYS A 137 -0.21 -7.96 0.33
C LYS A 137 1.21 -8.41 0.05
N VAL A 138 2.17 -7.49 0.06
CA VAL A 138 3.58 -7.81 -0.19
C VAL A 138 4.12 -8.79 0.87
N THR A 139 3.70 -8.60 2.12
CA THR A 139 4.06 -9.51 3.22
C THR A 139 3.37 -10.88 3.07
N MET A 140 2.12 -10.89 2.61
CA MET A 140 1.34 -12.10 2.33
C MET A 140 2.01 -12.91 1.23
N GLU A 141 2.33 -12.29 0.10
CA GLU A 141 2.94 -12.98 -1.04
C GLU A 141 4.33 -13.51 -0.71
N SER A 142 5.14 -12.75 0.04
CA SER A 142 6.46 -13.22 0.48
C SER A 142 6.40 -14.35 1.52
N THR A 143 5.31 -14.42 2.30
CA THR A 143 5.12 -15.45 3.34
C THR A 143 4.48 -16.71 2.80
N LEU A 144 3.44 -16.55 1.98
CA LEU A 144 2.59 -17.65 1.51
C LEU A 144 3.04 -18.18 0.15
N GLY A 145 3.70 -17.36 -0.67
CA GLY A 145 4.21 -17.75 -2.00
C GLY A 145 3.15 -18.36 -2.93
N GLU A 146 3.62 -18.99 -4.00
CA GLU A 146 2.85 -19.92 -4.84
C GLU A 146 3.50 -21.30 -4.69
N GLY A 147 2.98 -22.14 -3.80
CA GLY A 147 3.56 -23.43 -3.48
C GLY A 147 3.02 -24.01 -2.17
N SER A 148 3.35 -25.26 -1.88
CA SER A 148 2.92 -25.89 -0.63
C SER A 148 3.72 -25.35 0.56
N LEU A 149 3.00 -24.86 1.58
CA LEU A 149 3.57 -24.41 2.84
C LEU A 149 4.13 -25.55 3.67
N ALA A 150 3.76 -26.80 3.36
CA ALA A 150 4.29 -27.98 4.04
C ALA A 150 5.80 -28.18 3.81
N GLU A 151 6.34 -27.63 2.72
CA GLU A 151 7.77 -27.73 2.38
C GLU A 151 8.61 -26.57 2.96
N VAL A 152 7.96 -25.54 3.50
CA VAL A 152 8.62 -24.38 4.10
C VAL A 152 9.08 -24.73 5.51
N ASP A 153 10.32 -24.35 5.87
CA ASP A 153 10.81 -24.51 7.24
C ASP A 153 9.84 -23.87 8.25
N GLN A 154 9.45 -24.65 9.26
CA GLN A 154 8.41 -24.24 10.22
C GLN A 154 8.75 -22.92 10.93
N LYS A 155 10.03 -22.65 11.22
CA LYS A 155 10.43 -21.39 11.88
C LYS A 155 10.34 -20.22 10.90
N VAL A 156 10.71 -20.43 9.65
CA VAL A 156 10.56 -19.44 8.58
C VAL A 156 9.09 -19.11 8.38
N LEU A 157 8.23 -20.12 8.26
CA LEU A 157 6.79 -19.95 8.11
C LEU A 157 6.16 -19.23 9.31
N ALA A 158 6.49 -19.65 10.53
CA ALA A 158 5.98 -19.00 11.75
C ALA A 158 6.40 -17.52 11.85
N LYS A 159 7.64 -17.20 11.44
CA LYS A 159 8.13 -15.82 11.39
C LYS A 159 7.39 -15.00 10.34
N GLY A 160 7.20 -15.55 9.14
CA GLY A 160 6.46 -14.91 8.06
C GLY A 160 5.01 -14.63 8.47
N ILE A 161 4.32 -15.61 9.05
CA ILE A 161 2.93 -15.44 9.52
C ILE A 161 2.85 -14.40 10.65
N SER A 162 3.84 -14.35 11.54
CA SER A 162 3.90 -13.30 12.57
C SER A 162 4.05 -11.90 11.96
N ALA A 163 4.87 -11.76 10.92
CA ALA A 163 5.00 -10.50 10.19
C ALA A 163 3.72 -10.14 9.42
N LEU A 164 3.05 -11.13 8.83
CA LEU A 164 1.77 -10.97 8.15
C LEU A 164 0.69 -10.44 9.10
N LEU A 165 0.59 -11.02 10.30
CA LEU A 165 -0.32 -10.55 11.33
C LEU A 165 0.00 -9.13 11.80
N ALA A 166 1.27 -8.79 11.96
CA ALA A 166 1.65 -7.42 12.32
C ALA A 166 1.15 -6.41 11.28
N ARG A 167 1.29 -6.74 9.98
CA ARG A 167 0.74 -5.90 8.91
C ARG A 167 -0.78 -5.84 8.91
N TRP A 168 -1.43 -6.96 9.21
CA TRP A 168 -2.88 -6.98 9.33
C TRP A 168 -3.38 -6.11 10.48
N PHE A 169 -2.71 -6.13 11.64
CA PHE A 169 -3.04 -5.24 12.74
C PHE A 169 -2.88 -3.76 12.36
N GLU A 170 -1.86 -3.40 11.58
CA GLU A 170 -1.76 -2.03 11.05
C GLU A 170 -2.95 -1.65 10.16
N VAL A 171 -3.50 -2.60 9.38
CA VAL A 171 -4.71 -2.39 8.57
C VAL A 171 -5.93 -2.18 9.48
N GLU A 172 -6.13 -3.05 10.48
CA GLU A 172 -7.25 -2.96 11.43
C GLU A 172 -7.23 -1.68 12.29
N GLU A 173 -6.05 -1.21 12.67
CA GLU A 173 -5.88 0.02 13.46
C GLU A 173 -5.99 1.30 12.62
N THR A 174 -6.01 1.19 11.29
CA THR A 174 -6.10 2.37 10.43
C THR A 174 -7.52 2.93 10.42
N GLU A 175 -7.66 4.18 10.88
CA GLU A 175 -8.92 4.92 10.77
C GLU A 175 -9.22 5.27 9.31
N ILE A 176 -10.38 4.85 8.82
CA ILE A 176 -10.87 5.20 7.49
C ILE A 176 -11.64 6.52 7.57
N ASP A 177 -10.92 7.63 7.44
CA ASP A 177 -11.50 8.99 7.48
C ASP A 177 -12.39 9.27 6.26
N ASN A 178 -13.69 9.49 6.48
CA ASN A 178 -14.69 9.76 5.45
C ASN A 178 -14.29 10.94 4.55
N ASP A 179 -13.68 11.98 5.11
CA ASP A 179 -13.28 13.17 4.36
C ASP A 179 -12.15 12.84 3.37
N VAL A 180 -11.37 11.79 3.66
CA VAL A 180 -10.26 11.32 2.81
C VAL A 180 -10.73 10.29 1.80
N TYR A 181 -11.65 9.40 2.19
CA TYR A 181 -12.10 8.27 1.39
C TYR A 181 -13.59 8.34 1.02
N ASP A 182 -14.09 9.50 0.61
CA ASP A 182 -15.49 9.84 0.22
C ASP A 182 -16.30 8.74 -0.52
N PHE A 183 -15.65 7.73 -1.11
CA PHE A 183 -16.22 6.58 -1.82
C PHE A 183 -16.46 5.30 -0.96
N LEU A 184 -15.76 5.10 0.16
CA LEU A 184 -15.84 3.86 0.95
C LEU A 184 -17.13 3.73 1.77
N TRP A 185 -17.93 4.79 1.85
CA TRP A 185 -19.03 4.89 2.80
C TRP A 185 -20.39 4.50 2.26
N SER A 186 -20.55 4.33 0.94
CA SER A 186 -21.80 3.79 0.40
C SER A 186 -22.04 2.33 0.84
N ASP A 187 -20.95 1.58 1.10
CA ASP A 187 -20.97 0.16 1.50
C ASP A 187 -19.98 -0.15 2.65
N ALA A 188 -19.79 0.78 3.60
CA ALA A 188 -18.84 0.61 4.71
C ALA A 188 -19.05 -0.67 5.54
N SER A 189 -20.29 -1.15 5.64
CA SER A 189 -20.58 -2.44 6.29
C SER A 189 -20.01 -3.62 5.52
N ALA A 190 -20.09 -3.61 4.18
CA ALA A 190 -19.54 -4.68 3.36
C ALA A 190 -18.00 -4.70 3.44
N LEU A 191 -17.36 -3.53 3.46
CA LEU A 191 -15.92 -3.44 3.72
C LEU A 191 -15.56 -4.00 5.09
N SER A 192 -16.31 -3.62 6.13
CA SER A 192 -16.08 -4.13 7.50
C SER A 192 -16.20 -5.65 7.56
N GLU A 193 -17.22 -6.24 6.93
CA GLU A 193 -17.40 -7.70 6.87
C GLU A 193 -16.24 -8.40 6.15
N LEU A 194 -15.75 -7.84 5.04
CA LEU A 194 -14.60 -8.36 4.32
C LEU A 194 -13.32 -8.29 5.17
N LEU A 195 -13.08 -7.18 5.86
CA LEU A 195 -11.94 -7.02 6.77
C LEU A 195 -12.03 -8.02 7.93
N GLU A 196 -13.19 -8.15 8.58
CA GLU A 196 -13.37 -9.11 9.67
C GLU A 196 -13.12 -10.55 9.23
N ALA A 197 -13.64 -10.94 8.05
CA ALA A 197 -13.45 -12.27 7.49
C ALA A 197 -11.97 -12.57 7.19
N GLU A 198 -11.26 -11.59 6.63
CA GLU A 198 -9.83 -11.71 6.34
C GLU A 198 -9.00 -11.82 7.64
N GLY A 199 -9.29 -11.00 8.65
CA GLY A 199 -8.65 -11.10 9.96
C GLY A 199 -8.88 -12.44 10.65
N ASP A 200 -10.08 -12.99 10.53
CA ASP A 200 -10.41 -14.35 10.99
C ASP A 200 -9.58 -15.43 10.26
N ALA A 201 -9.44 -15.31 8.94
CA ALA A 201 -8.66 -16.25 8.12
C ALA A 201 -7.18 -16.25 8.51
N ILE A 202 -6.57 -15.07 8.68
CA ILE A 202 -5.16 -14.93 9.07
C ILE A 202 -4.93 -15.51 10.48
N ARG A 203 -5.86 -15.27 11.42
CA ARG A 203 -5.79 -15.85 12.77
C ARG A 203 -5.88 -17.38 12.75
N LYS A 204 -6.75 -17.96 11.90
CA LYS A 204 -6.82 -19.42 11.70
C LYS A 204 -5.52 -19.97 11.12
N LEU A 205 -4.95 -19.31 10.10
CA LEU A 205 -3.68 -19.68 9.48
C LEU A 205 -2.53 -19.71 10.50
N ARG A 206 -2.43 -18.70 11.38
CA ARG A 206 -1.46 -18.71 12.49
C ARG A 206 -1.62 -19.91 13.40
N ASN A 207 -2.85 -20.19 13.82
CA ASN A 207 -3.11 -21.30 14.75
C ASN A 207 -2.72 -22.65 14.12
N ALA A 208 -3.02 -22.85 12.84
CA ALA A 208 -2.58 -24.04 12.09
C ALA A 208 -1.05 -24.16 12.04
N ALA A 209 -0.35 -23.06 11.74
CA ALA A 209 1.11 -23.06 11.66
C ALA A 209 1.80 -23.31 13.02
N MET A 210 1.21 -22.84 14.12
CA MET A 210 1.72 -23.06 15.48
C MET A 210 1.47 -24.49 15.99
N THR A 211 0.37 -25.11 15.59
CA THR A 211 -0.03 -26.45 16.08
C THR A 211 0.50 -27.59 15.22
N GLY A 212 1.08 -27.30 14.05
CA GLY A 212 1.61 -28.32 13.13
C GLY A 212 0.51 -29.11 12.43
N SER A 213 -0.73 -28.58 12.39
CA SER A 213 -1.82 -29.16 11.62
C SER A 213 -1.60 -28.87 10.14
N SER A 214 -0.79 -29.70 9.47
CA SER A 214 -0.37 -29.51 8.08
C SER A 214 -1.52 -29.54 7.09
N ASP A 215 -2.58 -30.30 7.38
CA ASP A 215 -3.59 -30.69 6.39
C ASP A 215 -4.46 -29.51 5.91
N ASP A 216 -4.41 -28.36 6.59
CA ASP A 216 -5.19 -27.17 6.27
C ASP A 216 -4.35 -25.92 5.94
N LEU A 217 -3.02 -25.97 5.99
CA LEU A 217 -2.19 -24.77 5.80
C LEU A 217 -2.34 -24.15 4.41
N ASP A 218 -2.28 -24.98 3.37
CA ASP A 218 -2.42 -24.52 1.99
C ASP A 218 -3.83 -24.01 1.71
N HIS A 219 -4.85 -24.69 2.26
CA HIS A 219 -6.24 -24.24 2.16
C HIS A 219 -6.46 -22.88 2.83
N LEU A 220 -5.95 -22.70 4.05
CA LEU A 220 -6.07 -21.43 4.78
C LEU A 220 -5.29 -20.30 4.09
N ALA A 221 -4.13 -20.61 3.51
CA ALA A 221 -3.38 -19.64 2.71
C ALA A 221 -4.18 -19.19 1.48
N ASP A 222 -4.86 -20.12 0.80
CA ASP A 222 -5.75 -19.78 -0.31
C ASP A 222 -6.95 -18.93 0.12
N VAL A 223 -7.51 -19.17 1.31
CA VAL A 223 -8.59 -18.33 1.87
C VAL A 223 -8.09 -16.90 2.06
N VAL A 224 -6.92 -16.70 2.68
CA VAL A 224 -6.31 -15.37 2.87
C VAL A 224 -6.04 -14.69 1.52
N ARG A 225 -5.45 -15.39 0.53
CA ARG A 225 -5.22 -14.81 -0.81
C ARG A 225 -6.53 -14.36 -1.48
N LYS A 226 -7.60 -15.13 -1.33
CA LYS A 226 -8.92 -14.80 -1.90
C LYS A 226 -9.58 -13.63 -1.19
N GLY A 227 -9.59 -13.62 0.14
CA GLY A 227 -10.20 -12.53 0.91
C GLY A 227 -9.51 -11.19 0.64
N PHE A 228 -8.17 -11.16 0.58
CA PHE A 228 -7.45 -9.97 0.12
C PHE A 228 -7.87 -9.52 -1.30
N SER A 229 -8.03 -10.47 -2.23
CA SER A 229 -8.46 -10.17 -3.61
C SER A 229 -9.86 -9.56 -3.62
N GLU A 230 -10.79 -10.08 -2.82
CA GLU A 230 -12.15 -9.54 -2.68
C GLU A 230 -12.15 -8.12 -2.11
N ILE A 231 -11.33 -7.84 -1.09
CA ILE A 231 -11.14 -6.48 -0.55
C ILE A 231 -10.64 -5.54 -1.65
N THR A 232 -9.60 -5.92 -2.40
CA THR A 232 -9.09 -5.05 -3.47
C THR A 232 -10.08 -4.82 -4.60
N LEU A 233 -10.88 -5.83 -4.95
CA LEU A 233 -11.92 -5.71 -5.96
C LEU A 233 -12.99 -4.72 -5.48
N PHE A 234 -13.47 -4.86 -4.25
CA PHE A 234 -14.44 -3.95 -3.63
C PHE A 234 -13.96 -2.49 -3.67
N LEU A 235 -12.70 -2.27 -3.32
CA LEU A 235 -12.09 -0.93 -3.33
C LEU A 235 -11.91 -0.36 -4.74
N SER A 236 -11.82 -1.21 -5.76
CA SER A 236 -11.68 -0.80 -7.16
C SER A 236 -13.02 -0.53 -7.88
N SER A 237 -14.12 -1.07 -7.36
CA SER A 237 -15.47 -0.94 -7.93
C SER A 237 -16.30 0.22 -7.36
N SER A 238 -15.78 0.89 -6.32
CA SER A 238 -16.44 1.97 -5.56
C SER A 238 -15.96 3.38 -5.95
#